data_AF-A0A974S3W0-F1
#
_entry.id   AF-A0A974S3W0-F1
#
_cell.length_a   1.000
_cell.length_b   1.000
_cell.length_c   1.000
_cell.angle_alpha   90.00
_cell.angle_beta   90.00
_cell.angle_gamma   90.00
#
_symmetry.space_group_name_H-M   'P 1'
#
loop_
_entity.id
_entity.type
_entity.pdbx_description
1 polymer ?
#
loop_
_entity_poly.entity_id
_entity_poly.type
_entity_poly.pdbx_seq_one_letter_code
_entity_poly.pdbx_strand_id
1 'polypeptide(L)'
;MTDIVWLASYPKSGNTWFRMLVANVRQDKPVDINALPDSVGIVSARTWFDHIMLFPSGLLTHEEIDRLRPNLHRTMAADLMPPDPADKTDTRLGAKRFIKTHDAYTYTADGEPLLGGRAAAACAILIVRDPRDVAASLAHHIGRTVDQAIDFMGSQDADFSGRRDRQHKQLRQLLPTWGGYNRGWIEQGDIPVHVVRYEDLKADTPGVLRHALVFAGVEVSEAECERAARFADFDALKKQEAEKGFREGARAVPASRFFRRGVAGGWRDELNPAQVARIEADHAVTMRHFGYYPDGYERMTG
;
A
#
# COMPACT_ATOMS: atom_id res chain seq x y z
N MET A 1 21.32 -0.40 -11.89
CA MET A 1 20.40 -1.13 -10.98
C MET A 1 19.13 -0.32 -10.89
N THR A 2 17.97 -0.95 -10.79
CA THR A 2 16.70 -0.25 -10.64
C THR A 2 16.58 0.34 -9.24
N ASP A 3 15.99 1.53 -9.12
CA ASP A 3 15.90 2.27 -7.87
C ASP A 3 14.53 2.21 -7.21
N ILE A 4 13.54 1.65 -7.90
CA ILE A 4 12.18 1.52 -7.40
C ILE A 4 12.10 0.40 -6.36
N VAL A 5 11.46 0.72 -5.24
CA VAL A 5 11.02 -0.19 -4.20
C VAL A 5 9.49 -0.09 -4.14
N TRP A 6 8.79 -1.18 -4.46
CA TRP A 6 7.34 -1.19 -4.35
C TRP A 6 6.92 -1.22 -2.89
N LEU A 7 6.15 -0.22 -2.45
CA LEU A 7 5.39 -0.29 -1.20
C LEU A 7 4.02 -0.88 -1.52
N ALA A 8 3.93 -2.21 -1.45
CA ALA A 8 2.73 -2.97 -1.75
C ALA A 8 1.89 -3.18 -0.49
N SER A 9 0.57 -3.14 -0.63
CA SER A 9 -0.35 -3.46 0.45
C SER A 9 -1.76 -3.66 -0.08
N TYR A 10 -2.51 -4.61 0.49
CA TYR A 10 -3.96 -4.59 0.32
C TYR A 10 -4.49 -3.26 0.91
N PRO A 11 -5.48 -2.60 0.29
CA PRO A 11 -6.03 -1.36 0.81
C PRO A 11 -6.31 -1.43 2.31
N LYS A 12 -5.93 -0.37 3.03
CA LYS A 12 -6.08 -0.26 4.50
C LYS A 12 -5.18 -1.14 5.38
N SER A 13 -4.07 -1.64 4.83
CA SER A 13 -3.05 -2.37 5.60
C SER A 13 -1.93 -1.51 6.23
N GLY A 14 -1.94 -0.18 6.06
CA GLY A 14 -0.98 0.72 6.75
C GLY A 14 0.09 1.38 5.86
N ASN A 15 -0.03 1.30 4.54
CA ASN A 15 0.92 1.87 3.58
C ASN A 15 1.17 3.37 3.75
N THR A 16 0.13 4.17 3.93
CA THR A 16 0.26 5.62 4.17
C THR A 16 1.11 5.91 5.41
N TRP A 17 0.96 5.11 6.48
CA TRP A 17 1.76 5.29 7.68
C TRP A 17 3.23 4.95 7.45
N PHE A 18 3.51 3.84 6.76
CA PHE A 18 4.88 3.47 6.37
C PHE A 18 5.53 4.54 5.47
N ARG A 19 4.78 5.13 4.52
CA ARG A 19 5.27 6.25 3.70
C ARG A 19 5.61 7.48 4.54
N MET A 20 4.79 7.82 5.53
CA MET A 20 5.12 8.89 6.48
C MET A 20 6.40 8.58 7.25
N LEU A 21 6.61 7.33 7.67
CA LEU A 21 7.86 6.92 8.32
C LEU A 21 9.06 7.12 7.39
N VAL A 22 9.01 6.58 6.18
CA VAL A 22 10.07 6.73 5.16
C VAL A 22 10.36 8.21 4.88
N ALA A 23 9.32 9.03 4.69
CA ALA A 23 9.47 10.45 4.40
C ALA A 23 10.15 11.23 5.54
N ASN A 24 10.00 10.79 6.80
CA ASN A 24 10.58 11.47 7.96
C ASN A 24 12.00 10.99 8.34
N VAL A 25 12.54 9.92 7.74
CA VAL A 25 13.84 9.33 8.13
C VAL A 25 14.98 10.35 8.18
N ARG A 26 15.12 11.16 7.12
CA ARG A 26 16.23 12.12 6.99
C ARG A 26 15.80 13.58 7.15
N GLN A 27 14.64 13.80 7.77
CA GLN A 27 14.10 15.14 7.96
C GLN A 27 14.39 15.65 9.37
N ASP A 28 14.69 16.94 9.48
CA ASP A 28 14.87 17.62 10.77
C ASP A 28 13.54 18.06 11.39
N LYS A 29 12.48 18.16 10.57
CA LYS A 29 11.14 18.56 10.97
C LYS A 29 10.12 17.55 10.46
N PRO A 30 8.97 17.38 11.15
CA PRO A 30 7.90 16.51 10.68
C PRO A 30 7.44 16.91 9.28
N VAL A 31 7.41 15.95 8.36
CA VAL A 31 6.83 16.12 7.02
C VAL A 31 5.33 16.39 7.16
N ASP A 32 4.85 17.36 6.37
CA ASP A 32 3.42 17.64 6.29
C ASP A 32 2.67 16.43 5.71
N ILE A 33 1.58 16.04 6.36
CA ILE A 33 0.75 14.90 5.97
C ILE A 33 0.25 14.96 4.52
N ASN A 34 0.14 16.16 3.95
CA ASN A 34 -0.28 16.42 2.57
C ASN A 34 0.89 16.74 1.63
N ALA A 35 2.11 16.79 2.14
CA ALA A 35 3.35 16.98 1.37
C ALA A 35 4.18 15.69 1.31
N LEU A 36 3.54 14.53 1.37
CA LEU A 36 4.15 13.33 0.79
C LEU A 36 4.33 13.62 -0.71
N PRO A 37 5.57 13.66 -1.22
CA PRO A 37 5.83 14.06 -2.59
C PRO A 37 5.02 13.24 -3.59
N ASP A 38 4.55 13.91 -4.63
CA ASP A 38 3.83 13.27 -5.72
C ASP A 38 4.75 12.27 -6.46
N SER A 39 6.08 12.43 -6.41
CA SER A 39 7.09 11.46 -6.86
C SER A 39 7.18 10.17 -6.01
N VAL A 40 6.48 10.14 -4.86
CA VAL A 40 6.22 8.97 -3.99
C VAL A 40 4.72 8.61 -4.01
N GLY A 41 3.96 9.10 -4.99
CA GLY A 41 2.54 8.84 -5.19
C GLY A 41 2.19 7.37 -5.45
N ILE A 42 0.91 7.10 -5.68
CA ILE A 42 0.45 5.78 -6.08
C ILE A 42 0.75 5.56 -7.57
N VAL A 43 1.37 4.43 -7.91
CA VAL A 43 1.79 4.10 -9.29
C VAL A 43 0.61 4.07 -10.27
N SER A 44 -0.61 3.84 -9.77
CA SER A 44 -1.83 3.85 -10.55
C SER A 44 -2.30 5.25 -10.94
N ALA A 45 -1.68 6.35 -10.48
CA ALA A 45 -2.11 7.69 -10.88
C ALA A 45 -1.99 7.87 -12.41
N ARG A 46 -3.09 8.31 -13.06
CA ARG A 46 -3.13 8.46 -14.52
C ARG A 46 -2.12 9.46 -15.06
N THR A 47 -1.75 10.45 -14.25
CA THR A 47 -0.72 11.44 -14.60
C THR A 47 0.59 10.74 -15.01
N TRP A 48 1.02 9.69 -14.30
CA TRP A 48 2.22 8.94 -14.68
C TRP A 48 2.11 8.32 -16.07
N PHE A 49 0.98 7.66 -16.32
CA PHE A 49 0.72 7.02 -17.61
C PHE A 49 0.71 8.08 -18.72
N ASP A 50 -0.11 9.11 -18.57
CA ASP A 50 -0.32 10.12 -19.61
C ASP A 50 0.96 10.89 -19.94
N HIS A 51 1.78 11.18 -18.93
CA HIS A 51 3.08 11.85 -19.11
C HIS A 51 4.12 10.96 -19.79
N ILE A 52 4.22 9.68 -19.43
CA ILE A 52 5.25 8.79 -19.98
C ILE A 52 4.87 8.26 -21.36
N MET A 53 3.59 7.89 -21.54
CA MET A 53 3.10 7.30 -22.79
C MET A 53 2.82 8.36 -23.85
N LEU A 54 2.78 9.65 -23.48
CA LEU A 54 2.53 10.80 -24.36
C LEU A 54 1.16 10.78 -25.05
N PHE A 55 0.19 10.07 -24.49
CA PHE A 55 -1.21 10.14 -24.90
C PHE A 55 -2.14 9.86 -23.70
N PRO A 56 -3.38 10.37 -23.71
CA PRO A 56 -4.29 10.20 -22.59
C PRO A 56 -4.73 8.75 -22.41
N SER A 57 -4.53 8.20 -21.22
CA SER A 57 -5.05 6.88 -20.79
C SER A 57 -6.57 6.77 -20.86
N GLY A 58 -7.29 7.89 -21.00
CA GLY A 58 -8.74 7.91 -21.22
C GLY A 58 -9.18 7.41 -22.60
N LEU A 59 -8.25 7.31 -23.55
CA LEU A 59 -8.51 6.81 -24.91
C LEU A 59 -8.40 5.28 -25.03
N LEU A 60 -8.01 4.61 -23.94
CA LEU A 60 -7.74 3.17 -23.91
C LEU A 60 -8.71 2.41 -23.02
N THR A 61 -8.95 1.17 -23.39
CA THR A 61 -9.56 0.15 -22.52
C THR A 61 -8.64 -0.22 -21.36
N HIS A 62 -9.19 -0.86 -20.34
CA HIS A 62 -8.36 -1.36 -19.23
C HIS A 62 -7.35 -2.41 -19.69
N GLU A 63 -7.75 -3.26 -20.63
CA GLU A 63 -6.91 -4.32 -21.17
C GLU A 63 -5.75 -3.77 -22.03
N GLU A 64 -5.97 -2.68 -22.76
CA GLU A 64 -4.89 -1.97 -23.47
C GLU A 64 -3.95 -1.26 -22.50
N ILE A 65 -4.48 -0.60 -21.46
CA ILE A 65 -3.67 -0.01 -20.40
C ILE A 65 -2.79 -1.08 -19.74
N ASP A 66 -3.38 -2.21 -19.33
CA ASP A 66 -2.66 -3.28 -18.63
C ASP A 66 -1.50 -3.85 -19.46
N ARG A 67 -1.66 -3.98 -20.78
CA ARG A 67 -0.57 -4.38 -21.69
C ARG A 67 0.57 -3.37 -21.76
N LEU A 68 0.30 -2.09 -21.54
CA LEU A 68 1.31 -1.02 -21.59
C LEU A 68 1.99 -0.78 -20.24
N ARG A 69 1.37 -1.19 -19.13
CA ARG A 69 1.89 -0.99 -17.77
C ARG A 69 3.30 -1.55 -17.55
N PRO A 70 3.67 -2.76 -18.02
CA PRO A 70 5.04 -3.25 -17.86
C PRO A 70 6.08 -2.28 -18.42
N ASN A 71 5.87 -1.76 -19.63
CA ASN A 71 6.77 -0.79 -20.27
C ASN A 71 6.74 0.56 -19.56
N LEU A 72 5.57 1.05 -19.14
CA LEU A 72 5.46 2.24 -18.31
C LEU A 72 6.38 2.14 -17.08
N HIS A 73 6.34 1.02 -16.35
CA HIS A 73 7.06 0.86 -15.08
C HIS A 73 8.57 0.69 -15.31
N ARG A 74 8.98 0.02 -16.40
CA ARG A 74 10.40 -0.04 -16.83
C ARG A 74 10.93 1.35 -17.20
N THR A 75 10.14 2.15 -17.91
CA THR A 75 10.49 3.53 -18.26
C THR A 75 10.61 4.42 -17.02
N MET A 76 9.71 4.27 -16.04
CA MET A 76 9.84 4.94 -14.74
C MET A 76 11.16 4.57 -14.04
N ALA A 77 11.57 3.30 -14.12
CA ALA A 77 12.79 2.82 -13.49
C ALA A 77 14.08 3.30 -14.16
N ALA A 78 14.05 3.59 -15.46
CA ALA A 78 15.18 4.11 -16.23
C ALA A 78 15.49 5.60 -15.98
N ASP A 79 14.83 6.22 -14.99
CA ASP A 79 14.98 7.62 -14.62
C ASP A 79 14.74 8.62 -15.75
N LEU A 80 13.87 8.26 -16.70
CA LEU A 80 13.42 9.15 -17.78
C LEU A 80 12.37 10.18 -17.32
N MET A 81 12.14 10.27 -16.02
CA MET A 81 11.16 11.16 -15.40
C MET A 81 11.88 12.21 -14.56
N PRO A 82 11.99 13.47 -15.06
CA PRO A 82 12.42 14.56 -14.20
C PRO A 82 11.47 14.66 -13.00
N PRO A 83 11.97 15.03 -11.81
CA PRO A 83 11.12 15.29 -10.67
C PRO A 83 10.05 16.32 -11.06
N ASP A 84 8.84 16.17 -10.52
CA ASP A 84 7.79 17.16 -10.70
C ASP A 84 8.33 18.53 -10.28
N PRO A 85 8.32 19.57 -11.14
CA PRO A 85 8.78 20.90 -10.78
C PRO A 85 8.05 21.52 -9.57
N ALA A 86 6.84 21.03 -9.26
CA ALA A 86 6.08 21.41 -8.07
C ALA A 86 6.48 20.62 -6.82
N ASP A 87 7.17 19.49 -6.98
CA ASP A 87 7.66 18.65 -5.90
C ASP A 87 9.00 19.19 -5.37
N LYS A 88 8.90 19.99 -4.31
CA LYS A 88 10.05 20.61 -3.63
C LYS A 88 10.72 19.67 -2.61
N THR A 89 10.29 18.42 -2.52
CA THR A 89 10.73 17.49 -1.47
C THR A 89 11.35 16.24 -2.09
N ASP A 90 12.68 16.21 -2.19
CA ASP A 90 13.36 14.95 -2.45
C ASP A 90 13.20 14.03 -1.22
N THR A 91 12.39 13.00 -1.36
CA THR A 91 12.18 11.95 -0.34
C THR A 91 12.88 10.66 -0.70
N ARG A 92 13.74 10.68 -1.73
CA ARG A 92 14.61 9.54 -2.00
C ARG A 92 15.53 9.36 -0.81
N LEU A 93 15.69 8.11 -0.40
CA LEU A 93 16.71 7.75 0.59
C LEU A 93 17.93 7.24 -0.19
N GLY A 94 18.80 8.17 -0.56
CA GLY A 94 19.88 7.91 -1.54
C GLY A 94 19.29 7.85 -2.95
N ALA A 95 19.60 6.80 -3.71
CA ALA A 95 19.00 6.59 -5.04
C ALA A 95 17.58 5.98 -4.97
N LYS A 96 17.18 5.41 -3.83
CA LYS A 96 15.95 4.60 -3.73
C LYS A 96 14.68 5.41 -3.73
N ARG A 97 13.71 4.95 -4.52
CA ARG A 97 12.36 5.51 -4.69
C ARG A 97 11.32 4.52 -4.18
N PHE A 98 10.64 4.87 -3.10
CA PHE A 98 9.57 4.05 -2.53
C PHE A 98 8.24 4.45 -3.17
N ILE A 99 7.65 3.58 -3.99
CA ILE A 99 6.43 3.89 -4.75
C ILE A 99 5.27 3.04 -4.26
N LYS A 100 4.15 3.70 -3.93
CA LYS A 100 2.94 3.03 -3.43
C LYS A 100 2.24 2.25 -4.54
N THR A 101 1.77 1.05 -4.23
CA THR A 101 0.84 0.31 -5.07
C THR A 101 -0.20 -0.45 -4.25
N HIS A 102 -1.42 -0.52 -4.80
CA HIS A 102 -2.47 -1.45 -4.37
C HIS A 102 -2.76 -2.51 -5.43
N ASP A 103 -2.00 -2.56 -6.52
CA ASP A 103 -2.12 -3.68 -7.46
C ASP A 103 -1.63 -4.97 -6.82
N ALA A 104 -2.37 -6.04 -7.04
CA ALA A 104 -1.83 -7.38 -6.85
C ALA A 104 -0.68 -7.61 -7.85
N TYR A 105 0.25 -8.49 -7.48
CA TYR A 105 1.26 -8.93 -8.42
C TYR A 105 0.63 -9.93 -9.39
N THR A 106 0.27 -9.45 -10.58
CA THR A 106 -0.38 -10.22 -11.64
C THR A 106 0.38 -10.11 -12.95
N TYR A 107 -0.06 -10.86 -13.96
CA TYR A 107 0.53 -10.89 -15.29
C TYR A 107 -0.47 -10.37 -16.32
N THR A 108 0.03 -9.73 -17.37
CA THR A 108 -0.74 -9.35 -18.54
C THR A 108 -1.17 -10.58 -19.34
N ALA A 109 -2.06 -10.39 -20.32
CA ALA A 109 -2.47 -11.46 -21.23
C ALA A 109 -1.28 -12.06 -22.02
N ASP A 110 -0.20 -11.29 -22.18
CA ASP A 110 1.01 -11.71 -22.88
C ASP A 110 2.04 -12.37 -21.93
N GLY A 111 1.67 -12.58 -20.66
CA GLY A 111 2.52 -13.24 -19.66
C GLY A 111 3.59 -12.35 -19.03
N GLU A 112 3.54 -11.03 -19.23
CA GLU A 112 4.48 -10.11 -18.59
C GLU A 112 4.00 -9.69 -17.19
N PRO A 113 4.89 -9.53 -16.20
CA PRO A 113 4.50 -8.98 -14.90
C PRO A 113 3.92 -7.58 -15.08
N LEU A 114 2.69 -7.34 -14.59
CA LEU A 114 1.97 -6.07 -14.75
C LEU A 114 2.80 -4.87 -14.25
N LEU A 115 3.55 -5.08 -13.18
CA LEU A 115 4.41 -4.07 -12.55
C LEU A 115 5.84 -4.03 -13.12
N GLY A 116 6.09 -4.67 -14.26
CA GLY A 116 7.37 -4.63 -14.99
C GLY A 116 8.49 -5.51 -14.44
N GLY A 117 8.23 -6.24 -13.34
CA GLY A 117 9.16 -7.21 -12.75
C GLY A 117 10.51 -6.62 -12.35
N ARG A 118 11.56 -7.45 -12.44
CA ARG A 118 12.94 -7.06 -12.08
C ARG A 118 13.50 -5.90 -12.90
N ALA A 119 13.00 -5.71 -14.12
CA ALA A 119 13.37 -4.58 -14.98
C ALA A 119 12.78 -3.24 -14.50
N ALA A 120 11.73 -3.26 -13.68
CA ALA A 120 11.12 -2.06 -13.11
C ALA A 120 11.56 -1.81 -11.66
N ALA A 121 11.62 -2.84 -10.81
CA ALA A 121 11.89 -2.66 -9.38
C ALA A 121 13.00 -3.58 -8.86
N ALA A 122 13.72 -3.08 -7.86
CA ALA A 122 14.76 -3.83 -7.18
C ALA A 122 14.18 -4.83 -6.18
N CYS A 123 13.12 -4.44 -5.48
CA CYS A 123 12.43 -5.24 -4.47
C CYS A 123 11.06 -4.65 -4.14
N ALA A 124 10.31 -5.33 -3.27
CA ALA A 124 9.09 -4.82 -2.66
C ALA A 124 9.12 -4.94 -1.14
N ILE A 125 8.49 -3.98 -0.47
CA ILE A 125 8.05 -4.09 0.92
C ILE A 125 6.55 -4.33 0.89
N LEU A 126 6.13 -5.54 1.27
CA LEU A 126 4.73 -5.93 1.38
C LEU A 126 4.23 -5.66 2.80
N ILE A 127 3.33 -4.70 2.94
CA ILE A 127 2.69 -4.40 4.22
C ILE A 127 1.39 -5.19 4.31
N VAL A 128 1.35 -6.13 5.24
CA VAL A 128 0.20 -7.00 5.51
C VAL A 128 -0.41 -6.64 6.88
N ARG A 129 -1.72 -6.78 7.00
CA ARG A 129 -2.47 -6.54 8.24
C ARG A 129 -3.53 -7.61 8.39
N ASP A 130 -3.91 -7.92 9.64
CA ASP A 130 -4.98 -8.87 9.94
C ASP A 130 -6.23 -8.55 9.10
N PRO A 131 -6.76 -9.50 8.29
CA PRO A 131 -7.88 -9.22 7.41
C PRO A 131 -9.15 -8.80 8.16
N ARG A 132 -9.29 -9.17 9.44
CA ARG A 132 -10.41 -8.74 10.29
C ARG A 132 -10.35 -7.24 10.56
N ASP A 133 -9.17 -6.69 10.84
CA ASP A 133 -8.97 -5.24 10.96
C ASP A 133 -9.09 -4.53 9.60
N VAL A 134 -8.64 -5.19 8.52
CA VAL A 134 -8.76 -4.65 7.15
C VAL A 134 -10.23 -4.49 6.77
N ALA A 135 -11.09 -5.48 7.01
CA ALA A 135 -12.51 -5.43 6.65
C ALA A 135 -13.22 -4.22 7.28
N ALA A 136 -13.06 -4.02 8.59
CA ALA A 136 -13.62 -2.88 9.29
C ALA A 136 -13.07 -1.55 8.76
N SER A 137 -11.75 -1.46 8.57
CA SER A 137 -11.11 -0.23 8.07
C SER A 137 -11.47 0.09 6.61
N LEU A 138 -11.64 -0.94 5.78
CA LEU A 138 -12.02 -0.83 4.38
C LEU A 138 -13.46 -0.34 4.23
N ALA A 139 -14.40 -0.91 4.99
CA ALA A 139 -15.80 -0.49 5.00
C ALA A 139 -15.95 1.02 5.20
N HIS A 140 -15.27 1.57 6.21
CA HIS A 140 -15.24 3.00 6.45
C HIS A 140 -14.61 3.80 5.31
N HIS A 141 -13.51 3.31 4.72
CA HIS A 141 -12.79 4.02 3.66
C HIS A 141 -13.61 4.16 2.38
N ILE A 142 -14.32 3.10 1.98
CA ILE A 142 -15.12 3.08 0.74
C ILE A 142 -16.58 3.50 0.97
N GLY A 143 -16.95 3.86 2.20
CA GLY A 143 -18.31 4.28 2.56
C GLY A 143 -19.35 3.18 2.38
N ARG A 144 -18.99 1.94 2.72
CA ARG A 144 -19.86 0.76 2.61
C ARG A 144 -20.05 0.09 3.97
N THR A 145 -20.99 -0.84 4.03
CA THR A 145 -21.16 -1.72 5.20
C THR A 145 -19.98 -2.67 5.34
N VAL A 146 -19.80 -3.21 6.55
CA VAL A 146 -18.79 -4.23 6.82
C VAL A 146 -19.01 -5.47 5.96
N ASP A 147 -20.25 -5.95 5.79
CA ASP A 147 -20.53 -7.13 4.97
C ASP A 147 -20.14 -6.91 3.50
N GLN A 148 -20.41 -5.72 2.95
CA GLN A 148 -19.97 -5.37 1.58
C GLN A 148 -18.45 -5.26 1.45
N ALA A 149 -17.73 -4.89 2.52
CA ALA A 149 -16.28 -4.90 2.53
C ALA A 149 -15.73 -6.33 2.59
N ILE A 150 -16.37 -7.22 3.35
CA ILE A 150 -16.05 -8.65 3.39
C ILE A 150 -16.30 -9.27 2.00
N ASP A 151 -17.44 -9.00 1.37
CA ASP A 151 -17.73 -9.46 0.00
C ASP A 151 -16.67 -9.00 -1.00
N PHE A 152 -16.24 -7.73 -0.89
CA PHE A 152 -15.16 -7.18 -1.71
C PHE A 152 -13.83 -7.92 -1.48
N MET A 153 -13.47 -8.17 -0.22
CA MET A 153 -12.25 -8.92 0.14
C MET A 153 -12.29 -10.40 -0.24
N GLY A 154 -13.48 -10.97 -0.39
CA GLY A 154 -13.74 -12.35 -0.85
C GLY A 154 -13.82 -12.50 -2.37
N SER A 155 -13.83 -11.40 -3.13
CA SER A 155 -13.95 -11.44 -4.59
C SER A 155 -12.59 -11.62 -5.29
N GLN A 156 -12.53 -12.49 -6.31
CA GLN A 156 -11.34 -12.63 -7.17
C GLN A 156 -11.24 -11.51 -8.21
N ASP A 157 -12.38 -10.95 -8.61
CA ASP A 157 -12.46 -9.94 -9.68
C ASP A 157 -12.65 -8.52 -9.12
N ALA A 158 -12.40 -8.33 -7.83
CA ALA A 158 -12.49 -7.01 -7.22
C ALA A 158 -11.41 -6.08 -7.79
N ASP A 159 -11.76 -4.81 -7.90
CA ASP A 159 -10.88 -3.76 -8.39
C ASP A 159 -11.15 -2.43 -7.69
N PHE A 160 -10.15 -1.55 -7.75
CA PHE A 160 -10.37 -0.12 -7.65
C PHE A 160 -10.25 0.54 -9.01
N SER A 161 -11.06 1.58 -9.24
CA SER A 161 -11.01 2.41 -10.44
C SER A 161 -11.30 1.67 -11.77
N GLY A 162 -11.97 0.53 -11.75
CA GLY A 162 -12.36 -0.27 -12.92
C GLY A 162 -13.78 -0.01 -13.45
N ARG A 163 -14.56 0.90 -12.83
CA ARG A 163 -15.86 1.27 -13.40
C ARG A 163 -15.69 2.02 -14.72
N ARG A 164 -16.44 1.61 -15.73
CA ARG A 164 -16.39 2.13 -17.10
C ARG A 164 -17.35 3.30 -17.36
N ASP A 165 -18.16 3.67 -16.38
CA ASP A 165 -19.16 4.75 -16.44
C ASP A 165 -18.56 6.16 -16.29
N ARG A 166 -17.30 6.25 -15.88
CA ARG A 166 -16.58 7.51 -15.68
C ARG A 166 -15.07 7.29 -15.75
N GLN A 167 -14.33 8.38 -15.99
CA GLN A 167 -12.87 8.35 -15.86
C GLN A 167 -12.46 8.61 -14.41
N HIS A 168 -11.84 7.61 -13.77
CA HIS A 168 -11.23 7.79 -12.44
C HIS A 168 -9.86 8.44 -12.56
N LYS A 169 -9.38 9.10 -11.49
CA LYS A 169 -8.03 9.71 -11.46
C LYS A 169 -6.88 8.70 -11.48
N GLN A 170 -7.18 7.44 -11.19
CA GLN A 170 -6.24 6.34 -11.18
C GLN A 170 -6.64 5.31 -12.25
N LEU A 171 -5.65 4.57 -12.74
CA LEU A 171 -5.81 3.36 -13.53
C LEU A 171 -6.49 2.28 -12.68
N ARG A 172 -7.09 1.29 -13.36
CA ARG A 172 -7.68 0.13 -12.67
C ARG A 172 -6.60 -0.59 -11.88
N GLN A 173 -6.93 -0.92 -10.63
CA GLN A 173 -6.07 -1.68 -9.74
C GLN A 173 -6.72 -3.01 -9.45
N LEU A 174 -6.07 -4.11 -9.83
CA LEU A 174 -6.60 -5.45 -9.61
C LEU A 174 -6.40 -5.85 -8.14
N LEU A 175 -7.51 -6.18 -7.48
CA LEU A 175 -7.60 -6.49 -6.07
C LEU A 175 -8.35 -7.82 -5.92
N PRO A 176 -7.71 -8.97 -6.24
CA PRO A 176 -8.29 -10.27 -5.93
C PRO A 176 -8.46 -10.41 -4.42
N THR A 177 -8.92 -11.57 -3.96
CA THR A 177 -9.15 -11.81 -2.53
C THR A 177 -7.99 -11.32 -1.66
N TRP A 178 -8.24 -10.88 -0.43
CA TRP A 178 -7.14 -10.49 0.47
C TRP A 178 -6.06 -11.59 0.53
N GLY A 179 -6.48 -12.85 0.61
CA GLY A 179 -5.58 -14.00 0.56
C GLY A 179 -4.79 -14.08 -0.76
N GLY A 180 -5.47 -13.95 -1.91
CA GLY A 180 -4.86 -13.99 -3.24
C GLY A 180 -3.90 -12.84 -3.53
N TYR A 181 -4.25 -11.63 -3.09
CA TYR A 181 -3.38 -10.45 -3.20
C TYR A 181 -2.03 -10.69 -2.52
N ASN A 182 -2.06 -11.10 -1.24
CA ASN A 182 -0.83 -11.26 -0.48
C ASN A 182 -0.01 -12.45 -0.98
N ARG A 183 -0.66 -13.56 -1.37
CA ARG A 183 0.02 -14.71 -1.98
C ARG A 183 0.72 -14.35 -3.29
N GLY A 184 0.05 -13.63 -4.19
CA GLY A 184 0.65 -13.20 -5.46
C GLY A 184 1.96 -12.43 -5.27
N TRP A 185 2.02 -11.56 -4.26
CA TRP A 185 3.25 -10.82 -3.93
C TRP A 185 4.38 -11.71 -3.39
N ILE A 186 4.09 -12.69 -2.53
CA ILE A 186 5.14 -13.55 -1.95
C ILE A 186 5.54 -14.73 -2.86
N GLU A 187 4.69 -15.12 -3.80
CA GLU A 187 4.90 -16.30 -4.67
C GLU A 187 5.50 -15.96 -6.05
N GLN A 188 5.48 -14.70 -6.50
CA GLN A 188 5.84 -14.30 -7.88
C GLN A 188 7.28 -14.60 -8.34
N GLY A 189 8.26 -14.66 -7.44
CA GLY A 189 9.65 -15.02 -7.77
C GLY A 189 10.49 -14.04 -8.63
N ASP A 190 9.90 -13.01 -9.26
CA ASP A 190 10.63 -12.05 -10.11
C ASP A 190 11.54 -11.12 -9.29
N ILE A 191 11.02 -10.56 -8.19
CA ILE A 191 11.71 -9.61 -7.30
C ILE A 191 11.72 -10.08 -5.83
N PRO A 192 12.76 -9.75 -5.05
CA PRO A 192 12.76 -9.97 -3.60
C PRO A 192 11.64 -9.20 -2.90
N VAL A 193 11.04 -9.81 -1.87
CA VAL A 193 9.97 -9.21 -1.07
C VAL A 193 10.29 -9.28 0.42
N HIS A 194 10.16 -8.16 1.11
CA HIS A 194 10.22 -8.09 2.57
C HIS A 194 8.82 -7.82 3.13
N VAL A 195 8.37 -8.71 4.01
CA VAL A 195 7.04 -8.63 4.61
C VAL A 195 7.11 -7.81 5.90
N VAL A 196 6.22 -6.83 6.02
CA VAL A 196 6.00 -6.03 7.22
C VAL A 196 4.58 -6.26 7.71
N ARG A 197 4.42 -6.88 8.87
CA ARG A 197 3.12 -6.95 9.56
C ARG A 197 2.84 -5.60 10.21
N TYR A 198 1.65 -5.05 9.99
CA TYR A 198 1.22 -3.77 10.57
C TYR A 198 1.34 -3.79 12.10
N GLU A 199 1.03 -4.92 12.72
CA GLU A 199 1.07 -5.15 14.16
C GLU A 199 2.51 -5.11 14.69
N ASP A 200 3.46 -5.71 13.97
CA ASP A 200 4.88 -5.71 14.34
C ASP A 200 5.47 -4.31 14.16
N LEU A 201 5.13 -3.62 13.06
CA LEU A 201 5.50 -2.21 12.84
C LEU A 201 4.95 -1.30 13.95
N LYS A 202 3.75 -1.58 14.45
CA LYS A 202 3.19 -0.85 15.59
C LYS A 202 3.92 -1.15 16.90
N ALA A 203 4.29 -2.42 17.13
CA ALA A 203 4.96 -2.83 18.36
C ALA A 203 6.39 -2.29 18.46
N ASP A 204 7.14 -2.31 17.35
CA ASP A 204 8.52 -1.81 17.27
C ASP A 204 8.71 -0.99 15.97
N THR A 205 8.23 0.25 15.99
CA THR A 205 8.27 1.11 14.79
C THR A 205 9.69 1.38 14.31
N PRO A 206 10.65 1.79 15.17
CA PRO A 206 12.01 2.07 14.71
C PRO A 206 12.72 0.81 14.18
N GLY A 207 12.63 -0.33 14.87
CA GLY A 207 13.30 -1.57 14.47
C GLY A 207 12.76 -2.15 13.18
N VAL A 208 11.44 -2.23 13.03
CA VAL A 208 10.80 -2.74 11.80
C VAL A 208 11.06 -1.81 10.62
N LEU A 209 10.98 -0.49 10.81
CA LEU A 209 11.34 0.48 9.77
C LEU A 209 12.79 0.28 9.33
N ARG A 210 13.72 0.16 10.28
CA ARG A 210 15.14 -0.05 10.00
C ARG A 210 15.38 -1.31 9.17
N HIS A 211 14.79 -2.45 9.57
CA HIS A 211 14.93 -3.71 8.84
C HIS A 211 14.41 -3.61 7.39
N ALA A 212 13.26 -2.98 7.19
CA ALA A 212 12.69 -2.80 5.86
C ALA A 212 13.55 -1.88 4.97
N LEU A 213 14.11 -0.81 5.53
CA LEU A 213 15.01 0.11 4.82
C LEU A 213 16.35 -0.55 4.47
N VAL A 214 16.96 -1.29 5.40
CA VAL A 214 18.20 -2.03 5.16
C VAL A 214 17.98 -3.09 4.07
N PHE A 215 16.86 -3.81 4.10
CA PHE A 215 16.47 -4.74 3.04
C PHE A 215 16.39 -4.06 1.67
N ALA A 216 15.83 -2.84 1.62
CA ALA A 216 15.75 -2.03 0.41
C ALA A 216 17.10 -1.44 -0.05
N GLY A 217 18.20 -1.72 0.66
CA GLY A 217 19.53 -1.19 0.37
C GLY A 217 19.72 0.27 0.79
N VAL A 218 18.98 0.73 1.82
CA VAL A 218 19.11 2.07 2.39
C VAL A 218 19.94 2.01 3.67
N GLU A 219 21.01 2.80 3.71
CA GLU A 219 21.77 3.03 4.93
C GLU A 219 21.02 3.99 5.86
N VAL A 220 20.75 3.53 7.08
CA VAL A 220 19.99 4.28 8.08
C VAL A 220 20.46 3.92 9.49
N SER A 221 20.60 4.95 10.33
CA SER A 221 20.92 4.84 11.75
C SER A 221 19.68 4.63 12.60
N GLU A 222 19.87 4.06 13.79
CA GLU A 222 18.80 3.91 14.78
C GLU A 222 18.15 5.26 15.13
N ALA A 223 18.96 6.31 15.33
CA ALA A 223 18.50 7.65 15.65
C ALA A 223 17.62 8.28 14.55
N GLU A 224 17.89 8.00 13.27
CA GLU A 224 17.04 8.43 12.16
C GLU A 224 15.68 7.71 12.19
N CYS A 225 15.67 6.39 12.44
CA CYS A 225 14.44 5.61 12.54
C CYS A 225 13.59 6.01 13.76
N GLU A 226 14.21 6.26 14.91
CA GLU A 226 13.51 6.76 16.10
C GLU A 226 12.90 8.13 15.87
N ARG A 227 13.64 9.04 15.22
CA ARG A 227 13.11 10.37 14.88
C ARG A 227 11.93 10.26 13.93
N ALA A 228 12.03 9.43 12.90
CA ALA A 228 10.94 9.18 11.98
C ALA A 228 9.69 8.63 12.68
N ALA A 229 9.87 7.67 13.60
CA ALA A 229 8.78 7.11 14.39
C ALA A 229 8.09 8.19 15.23
N ARG A 230 8.84 9.09 15.88
CA ARG A 230 8.26 10.21 16.64
C ARG A 230 7.48 11.18 15.74
N PHE A 231 8.00 11.50 14.56
CA PHE A 231 7.36 12.46 13.64
C PHE A 231 6.10 11.90 12.98
N ALA A 232 6.04 10.59 12.76
CA ALA A 232 4.91 9.89 12.15
C ALA A 232 4.05 9.15 13.18
N ASP A 233 4.10 9.51 14.46
CA ASP A 233 3.23 8.94 15.47
C ASP A 233 1.74 9.21 15.14
N PHE A 234 0.86 8.27 15.51
CA PHE A 234 -0.55 8.35 15.20
C PHE A 234 -1.22 9.61 15.72
N ASP A 235 -0.84 10.10 16.90
CA ASP A 235 -1.46 11.30 17.47
C ASP A 235 -0.94 12.56 16.77
N ALA A 236 0.32 12.57 16.34
CA ALA A 236 0.86 13.64 15.49
C ALA A 236 0.14 13.69 14.14
N LEU A 237 -0.08 12.54 13.49
CA LEU A 237 -0.79 12.46 12.21
C LEU A 237 -2.27 12.85 12.33
N LYS A 238 -2.96 12.41 13.39
CA LYS A 238 -4.34 12.83 13.69
C LYS A 238 -4.45 14.34 13.87
N LYS A 239 -3.49 14.94 14.58
CA LYS A 239 -3.45 16.38 14.78
C LYS A 239 -3.30 17.12 13.45
N GLN A 240 -2.36 16.68 12.61
CA GLN A 240 -2.19 17.25 11.27
C GLN A 240 -3.46 17.10 10.41
N GLU A 241 -4.10 15.92 10.44
CA GLU A 241 -5.36 15.68 9.71
C GLU A 241 -6.49 16.60 10.21
N ALA A 242 -6.61 16.82 11.52
CA ALA A 242 -7.63 17.69 12.09
C ALA A 242 -7.44 19.17 11.73
N GLU A 243 -6.19 19.62 11.65
CA GLU A 243 -5.84 21.02 11.34
C GLU A 243 -5.91 21.34 9.84
N LYS A 244 -5.45 20.41 8.99
CA LYS A 244 -5.20 20.67 7.56
C LYS A 244 -6.09 19.84 6.62
N GLY A 245 -6.85 18.88 7.16
CA GLY A 245 -7.44 17.81 6.37
C GLY A 245 -6.40 16.85 5.82
N PHE A 246 -6.85 15.79 5.13
CA PHE A 246 -5.96 14.84 4.48
C PHE A 246 -6.40 14.51 3.05
N ARG A 247 -5.48 14.70 2.09
CA ARG A 247 -5.74 14.53 0.64
C ARG A 247 -6.14 13.10 0.26
N GLU A 248 -5.59 12.08 0.93
CA GLU A 248 -5.99 10.67 0.76
C GLU A 248 -7.16 10.26 1.68
N GLY A 249 -7.68 11.18 2.49
CA GLY A 249 -8.84 10.98 3.34
C GLY A 249 -10.11 10.69 2.55
N ALA A 250 -11.04 9.96 3.16
CA ALA A 250 -12.33 9.64 2.53
C ALA A 250 -13.19 10.93 2.42
N ARG A 251 -13.34 11.45 1.20
CA ARG A 251 -14.19 12.63 0.94
C ARG A 251 -15.69 12.33 1.05
N ALA A 252 -16.07 11.05 1.00
CA ALA A 252 -17.46 10.61 0.87
C ALA A 252 -18.24 10.59 2.19
N VAL A 253 -17.56 10.63 3.34
CA VAL A 253 -18.22 10.63 4.66
C VAL A 253 -17.76 11.88 5.42
N PRO A 254 -18.60 12.93 5.50
CA PRO A 254 -18.33 14.10 6.32
C PRO A 254 -18.01 13.68 7.75
N ALA A 255 -16.92 14.21 8.33
CA ALA A 255 -16.38 13.86 9.65
C ALA A 255 -15.70 12.48 9.82
N SER A 256 -15.52 11.69 8.76
CA SER A 256 -14.69 10.47 8.86
C SER A 256 -13.19 10.81 8.92
N ARG A 257 -12.51 10.38 9.99
CA ARG A 257 -11.04 10.50 10.13
C ARG A 257 -10.34 9.34 9.44
N PHE A 258 -9.34 9.63 8.61
CA PHE A 258 -8.48 8.62 7.99
C PHE A 258 -7.63 7.91 9.05
N PHE A 259 -7.05 8.68 9.99
CA PHE A 259 -6.31 8.16 11.13
C PHE A 259 -7.26 7.97 12.32
N ARG A 260 -8.03 6.88 12.34
CA ARG A 260 -9.10 6.66 13.33
C ARG A 260 -8.57 6.23 14.70
N ARG A 261 -8.28 4.93 14.86
CA ARG A 261 -7.79 4.36 16.13
C ARG A 261 -6.31 4.00 16.06
N GLY A 262 -5.80 3.63 14.88
CA GLY A 262 -4.42 3.15 14.73
C GLY A 262 -4.12 1.93 15.61
N VAL A 263 -5.14 1.17 16.01
CA VAL A 263 -5.01 -0.01 16.88
C VAL A 263 -4.99 -1.29 16.07
N ALA A 264 -4.20 -2.25 16.52
CA ALA A 264 -4.29 -3.64 16.11
C ALA A 264 -5.37 -4.34 16.95
N GLY A 265 -6.14 -5.24 16.34
CA GLY A 265 -7.21 -5.98 17.01
C GLY A 265 -8.49 -5.19 17.27
N GLY A 266 -8.68 -4.03 16.61
CA GLY A 266 -9.89 -3.21 16.77
C GLY A 266 -11.14 -3.88 16.22
N TRP A 267 -10.97 -4.85 15.32
CA TRP A 267 -12.02 -5.69 14.78
C TRP A 267 -12.88 -6.40 15.84
N ARG A 268 -12.32 -6.68 17.04
CA ARG A 268 -13.07 -7.33 18.13
C ARG A 268 -14.27 -6.52 18.62
N ASP A 269 -14.20 -5.21 18.49
CA ASP A 269 -15.31 -4.31 18.85
C ASP A 269 -16.24 -4.01 17.67
N GLU A 270 -15.79 -4.29 16.43
CA GLU A 270 -16.45 -3.83 15.20
C GLU A 270 -17.15 -4.94 14.42
N LEU A 271 -16.67 -6.18 14.55
CA LEU A 271 -17.18 -7.32 13.81
C LEU A 271 -18.01 -8.23 14.71
N ASN A 272 -19.13 -8.71 14.17
CA ASN A 272 -19.89 -9.77 14.82
C ASN A 272 -19.27 -11.16 14.52
N PRO A 273 -19.62 -12.22 15.28
CA PRO A 273 -19.03 -13.55 15.10
C PRO A 273 -19.24 -14.14 13.69
N ALA A 274 -20.36 -13.85 13.02
CA ALA A 274 -20.61 -14.35 11.67
C ALA A 274 -19.68 -13.69 10.63
N GLN A 275 -19.41 -12.39 10.79
CA GLN A 275 -18.45 -11.66 9.95
C GLN A 275 -17.03 -12.19 10.13
N VAL A 276 -16.61 -12.43 11.37
CA VAL A 276 -15.31 -13.04 11.68
C VAL A 276 -15.19 -14.41 11.02
N ALA A 277 -16.20 -15.28 11.18
CA ALA A 277 -16.20 -16.63 10.61
C ALA A 277 -16.10 -16.62 9.08
N ARG A 278 -16.76 -15.67 8.40
CA ARG A 278 -16.65 -15.51 6.93
C ARG A 278 -15.24 -15.14 6.49
N ILE A 279 -14.65 -14.14 7.13
CA ILE A 279 -13.27 -13.69 6.84
C ILE A 279 -12.28 -14.82 7.06
N GLU A 280 -12.42 -15.55 8.17
CA GLU A 280 -11.56 -16.68 8.50
C GLU A 280 -11.72 -17.83 7.50
N ALA A 281 -12.96 -18.16 7.11
CA ALA A 281 -13.20 -19.19 6.09
C ALA A 281 -12.55 -18.83 4.74
N ASP A 282 -12.68 -17.59 4.29
CA ASP A 282 -12.18 -17.14 2.99
C ASP A 282 -10.65 -17.02 2.94
N HIS A 283 -10.01 -16.76 4.09
CA HIS A 283 -8.61 -16.34 4.13
C HIS A 283 -7.70 -17.16 5.06
N ALA A 284 -8.21 -18.21 5.73
CA ALA A 284 -7.48 -19.00 6.73
C ALA A 284 -6.07 -19.43 6.33
N VAL A 285 -5.87 -19.88 5.09
CA VAL A 285 -4.56 -20.35 4.61
C VAL A 285 -3.53 -19.22 4.66
N THR A 286 -3.86 -18.07 4.06
CA THR A 286 -2.97 -16.90 4.04
C THR A 286 -2.86 -16.25 5.42
N MET A 287 -3.94 -16.25 6.21
CA MET A 287 -3.91 -15.78 7.60
C MET A 287 -2.88 -16.55 8.43
N ARG A 288 -2.91 -17.89 8.39
CA ARG A 288 -1.94 -18.74 9.09
C ARG A 288 -0.50 -18.48 8.63
N HIS A 289 -0.29 -18.29 7.33
CA HIS A 289 1.03 -17.98 6.78
C HIS A 289 1.65 -16.72 7.43
N PHE A 290 0.84 -15.68 7.66
CA PHE A 290 1.28 -14.44 8.31
C PHE A 290 1.12 -14.43 9.84
N GLY A 291 0.82 -15.58 10.46
CA GLY A 291 0.66 -15.70 11.91
C GLY A 291 -0.60 -15.06 12.47
N TYR A 292 -1.62 -14.82 11.63
CA TYR A 292 -2.96 -14.45 12.07
C TYR A 292 -3.76 -15.73 12.30
N TYR A 293 -4.00 -16.07 13.55
CA TYR A 293 -4.76 -17.27 13.90
C TYR A 293 -6.21 -16.91 14.24
N PRO A 294 -7.16 -17.79 13.88
CA PRO A 294 -8.51 -17.76 14.44
C PRO A 294 -8.46 -17.77 15.97
N ASP A 295 -9.42 -17.13 16.61
CA ASP A 295 -9.54 -17.23 18.08
C ASP A 295 -9.70 -18.72 18.46
N GLY A 296 -8.85 -19.21 19.37
CA GLY A 296 -8.83 -20.61 19.80
C GLY A 296 -7.75 -21.52 19.20
N TYR A 297 -6.88 -21.02 18.31
CA TYR A 297 -5.69 -21.77 17.86
C TYR A 297 -4.51 -21.50 18.79
N GLU A 298 -4.17 -22.44 19.67
CA GLU A 298 -2.89 -22.42 20.37
C GLU A 298 -1.76 -22.56 19.34
N ARG A 299 -0.76 -21.67 19.42
CA ARG A 299 0.52 -21.89 18.72
C ARG A 299 1.10 -23.19 19.28
N MET A 300 1.07 -24.27 18.50
CA MET A 300 1.99 -25.37 18.75
C MET A 300 3.39 -24.81 18.50
N THR A 301 4.05 -24.39 19.58
CA THR A 301 5.48 -24.13 19.59
C THR A 301 6.17 -25.47 19.34
N GLY A 302 6.65 -25.66 18.12
CA GLY A 302 7.65 -26.69 17.78
C GLY A 302 9.04 -26.14 17.96
#